data_AF-A0A8H4S2P5-F1
#
_entry.id   AF-A0A8H4S2P5-F1
#
_cell.length_a   1.000
_cell.length_b   1.000
_cell.length_c   1.000
_cell.angle_alpha   90.00
_cell.angle_beta   90.00
_cell.angle_gamma   90.00
#
_symmetry.space_group_name_H-M   'P 1'
#
loop_
_entity.id
_entity.type
_entity.pdbx_description
1 polymer ?
#
loop_
_entity_poly.entity_id
_entity_poly.type
_entity_poly.pdbx_seq_one_letter_code
_entity_poly.pdbx_strand_id
1 'polypeptide(L)'
;MITIRNRIEEITNKKIQCYAQDPCYTAVDTWALAQHGCKVLEDPQALLEIDDDCVLFSCCPDLLLKEITVDFARPAILIWDRVVPGKILGRHNPNIDRVRNMIENEYDCYEFWGIHGAGRGPFMANLVVYVRR
;
A
#
# COMPACT_ATOMS: atom_id res chain seq x y z
N MET A 1 -1.36 3.37 -9.15
CA MET A 1 -0.20 4.12 -8.62
C MET A 1 0.38 5.15 -9.60
N ILE A 2 0.54 4.82 -10.89
CA ILE A 2 1.06 5.74 -11.91
C ILE A 2 0.35 7.10 -11.94
N THR A 3 -0.99 7.13 -11.93
CA THR A 3 -1.76 8.39 -11.93
C THR A 3 -1.49 9.24 -10.68
N ILE A 4 -1.38 8.61 -9.51
CA ILE A 4 -1.06 9.30 -8.26
C ILE A 4 0.35 9.89 -8.33
N ARG A 5 1.33 9.10 -8.79
CA ARG A 5 2.71 9.58 -9.02
C ARG A 5 2.70 10.83 -9.91
N ASN A 6 2.15 10.74 -11.11
CA ASN A 6 2.13 11.85 -12.06
C ASN A 6 1.48 13.10 -11.44
N ARG A 7 0.40 12.92 -10.68
CA ARG A 7 -0.28 14.04 -10.02
C ARG A 7 0.56 14.69 -8.92
N ILE A 8 1.28 13.90 -8.14
CA ILE A 8 2.21 14.41 -7.12
C ILE A 8 3.37 15.14 -7.80
N GLU A 9 3.92 14.60 -8.88
CA GLU A 9 4.99 15.25 -9.65
C GLU A 9 4.53 16.61 -10.21
N GLU A 10 3.30 16.70 -10.75
CA GLU A 10 2.71 17.96 -11.22
C GLU A 10 2.56 19.01 -10.10
N ILE A 11 2.06 18.59 -8.93
CA ILE A 11 1.80 19.50 -7.81
C ILE A 11 3.10 19.98 -7.15
N THR A 12 4.08 19.08 -7.03
CA THR A 12 5.32 19.36 -6.28
C THR A 12 6.47 19.82 -7.16
N ASN A 13 6.37 19.63 -8.48
CA ASN A 13 7.46 19.79 -9.44
C ASN A 13 8.72 18.98 -9.08
N LYS A 14 8.54 17.86 -8.36
CA LYS A 14 9.60 16.92 -7.99
C LYS A 14 9.35 15.59 -8.68
N LYS A 15 10.41 14.93 -9.14
CA LYS A 15 10.31 13.56 -9.65
C LYS A 15 10.06 12.58 -8.52
N ILE A 16 9.14 11.65 -8.72
CA ILE A 16 8.77 10.62 -7.74
C ILE A 16 9.20 9.26 -8.27
N GLN A 17 10.00 8.54 -7.49
CA GLN A 17 10.32 7.14 -7.80
C GLN A 17 9.10 6.26 -7.57
N CYS A 18 8.89 5.27 -8.43
CA CYS A 18 7.78 4.34 -8.33
C CYS A 18 8.29 2.91 -8.43
N TYR A 19 8.10 2.16 -7.36
CA TYR A 19 8.50 0.75 -7.28
C TYR A 19 7.26 -0.15 -7.29
N ALA A 20 7.42 -1.35 -7.84
CA ALA A 20 6.40 -2.39 -7.77
C ALA A 20 7.07 -3.74 -7.55
N GLN A 21 6.37 -4.63 -6.87
CA GLN A 21 6.81 -6.00 -6.61
C GLN A 21 5.58 -6.87 -6.46
N ASP A 22 5.58 -7.99 -7.18
CA ASP A 22 4.65 -9.09 -7.00
C ASP A 22 5.37 -10.35 -7.49
N PRO A 23 5.49 -11.41 -6.66
CA PRO A 23 6.16 -12.64 -7.07
C PRO A 23 5.46 -13.33 -8.26
N CYS A 24 4.21 -12.97 -8.58
CA CYS A 24 3.46 -13.48 -9.72
C CYS A 24 3.65 -12.66 -11.01
N TYR A 25 4.42 -11.57 -10.99
CA TYR A 25 4.65 -10.78 -12.22
C TYR A 25 5.35 -11.60 -13.30
N THR A 26 4.77 -11.54 -14.50
CA THR A 26 5.36 -12.08 -15.71
C THR A 26 6.31 -11.06 -16.36
N ALA A 27 7.02 -11.50 -17.41
CA ALA A 27 7.79 -10.58 -18.25
C ALA A 27 6.92 -9.49 -18.89
N VAL A 28 5.65 -9.78 -19.19
CA VAL A 28 4.71 -8.81 -19.77
C VAL A 28 4.34 -7.75 -18.74
N ASP A 29 4.07 -8.14 -17.50
CA ASP A 29 3.75 -7.21 -16.41
C ASP A 29 4.93 -6.28 -16.14
N THR A 30 6.14 -6.85 -16.06
CA THR A 30 7.37 -6.09 -15.86
C THR A 30 7.61 -5.09 -17.00
N TRP A 31 7.44 -5.53 -18.26
CA TRP A 31 7.58 -4.66 -19.41
C TRP A 31 6.56 -3.51 -19.39
N ALA A 32 5.29 -3.81 -19.11
CA ALA A 32 4.22 -2.80 -19.07
C ALA A 32 4.46 -1.74 -17.97
N LEU A 33 4.86 -2.17 -16.77
CA LEU A 33 5.19 -1.26 -15.67
C LEU A 33 6.40 -0.37 -15.99
N ALA A 34 7.43 -0.94 -16.62
CA ALA A 34 8.61 -0.20 -17.04
C ALA A 34 8.31 0.88 -18.09
N GLN A 35 7.39 0.64 -19.02
CA GLN A 35 6.94 1.66 -20.00
C GLN A 35 6.33 2.90 -19.33
N HIS A 36 5.82 2.75 -18.10
CA HIS A 36 5.27 3.84 -17.31
C HIS A 36 6.25 4.39 -16.26
N GLY A 37 7.54 4.03 -16.33
CA GLY A 37 8.56 4.49 -15.40
C GLY A 37 8.40 3.93 -13.98
N CYS A 38 7.78 2.75 -13.85
CA CYS A 38 7.76 2.01 -12.60
C CYS A 38 8.87 0.94 -12.64
N LYS A 39 9.75 0.95 -11.65
CA LYS A 39 10.82 -0.05 -11.51
C LYS A 39 10.26 -1.26 -10.77
N VAL A 40 10.18 -2.39 -11.46
CA VAL A 40 9.84 -3.67 -10.83
C VAL A 40 11.07 -4.19 -10.10
N LEU A 41 10.88 -4.55 -8.83
CA LEU A 41 11.91 -5.09 -7.96
C LEU A 41 11.67 -6.58 -7.71
N GLU A 42 12.74 -7.34 -7.53
CA GLU A 42 12.64 -8.75 -7.16
C GLU A 42 12.13 -8.88 -5.73
N ASP A 43 11.24 -9.84 -5.47
CA ASP A 43 10.76 -10.11 -4.12
C ASP A 43 11.90 -10.60 -3.20
N PRO A 44 12.11 -10.02 -1.99
CA PRO A 44 11.31 -8.99 -1.31
C PRO A 44 11.94 -7.57 -1.28
N GLN A 45 12.73 -7.17 -2.28
CA GLN A 45 13.53 -5.93 -2.29
C GLN A 45 12.72 -4.64 -2.13
N ALA A 46 11.47 -4.58 -2.58
CA ALA A 46 10.62 -3.39 -2.44
C ALA A 46 10.33 -3.03 -0.97
N LEU A 47 10.50 -3.97 -0.03
CA LEU A 47 10.41 -3.66 1.40
C LEU A 47 11.50 -2.68 1.86
N LEU A 48 12.65 -2.67 1.18
CA LEU A 48 13.77 -1.77 1.50
C LEU A 48 13.54 -0.33 1.05
N GLU A 49 12.54 -0.10 0.18
CA GLU A 49 12.18 1.21 -0.34
C GLU A 49 11.03 1.85 0.47
N ILE A 50 10.57 1.19 1.54
CA ILE A 50 9.55 1.73 2.43
C ILE A 50 10.23 2.67 3.43
N ASP A 51 9.79 3.93 3.45
CA ASP A 51 10.28 4.98 4.36
C ASP A 51 9.11 5.85 4.88
N ASP A 52 9.44 6.88 5.64
CA ASP A 52 8.47 7.81 6.25
C ASP A 52 7.83 8.79 5.27
N ASP A 53 8.40 8.97 4.07
CA ASP A 53 7.97 9.95 3.07
C ASP A 53 7.34 9.30 1.84
N CYS A 54 7.14 7.98 1.86
CA CYS A 54 6.57 7.24 0.75
C CYS A 54 5.03 7.14 0.80
N VAL A 55 4.47 6.77 -0.36
CA VAL A 55 3.10 6.26 -0.47
C VAL A 55 3.19 4.74 -0.64
N LEU A 56 2.78 4.00 0.39
CA LEU A 56 2.78 2.54 0.35
C LEU A 56 1.41 2.03 -0.08
N PHE A 57 1.35 1.37 -1.24
CA PHE A 57 0.17 0.65 -1.70
C PHE A 57 0.37 -0.85 -1.58
N SER A 58 -0.60 -1.55 -1.00
CA SER A 58 -0.62 -3.02 -0.95
C SER A 58 -2.05 -3.54 -0.96
N CYS A 59 -2.27 -4.59 -1.76
CA CYS A 59 -3.52 -5.34 -1.79
C CYS A 59 -3.23 -6.84 -1.71
N CYS A 60 -3.95 -7.55 -0.83
CA CYS A 60 -3.80 -9.00 -0.64
C CYS A 60 -2.34 -9.48 -0.50
N PRO A 61 -1.49 -8.86 0.35
CA PRO A 61 -0.12 -9.32 0.52
C PRO A 61 -0.08 -10.73 1.14
N ASP A 62 0.81 -11.57 0.61
CA ASP A 62 1.06 -12.94 1.13
C ASP A 62 2.10 -12.96 2.26
N LEU A 63 2.37 -11.79 2.85
CA LEU A 63 3.33 -11.58 3.94
C LEU A 63 2.77 -10.58 4.97
N LEU A 64 3.37 -10.56 6.16
CA LEU A 64 3.00 -9.71 7.31
C LEU A 64 3.36 -8.23 7.08
N LEU A 65 2.93 -7.65 5.96
CA LEU A 65 3.40 -6.35 5.49
C LEU A 65 3.09 -5.24 6.48
N LYS A 66 1.93 -5.29 7.15
CA LYS A 66 1.56 -4.33 8.19
C LYS A 66 2.56 -4.37 9.34
N GLU A 67 2.87 -5.55 9.88
CA GLU A 67 3.81 -5.70 10.98
C GLU A 67 5.21 -5.23 10.60
N ILE A 68 5.66 -5.65 9.41
CA ILE A 68 6.92 -5.23 8.82
C ILE A 68 6.97 -3.69 8.75
N THR A 69 5.99 -3.06 8.12
CA THR A 69 5.94 -1.60 7.95
C THR A 69 6.00 -0.86 9.29
N VAL A 70 5.20 -1.27 10.28
CA VAL A 70 5.14 -0.54 11.55
C VAL A 70 6.40 -0.66 12.40
N ASP A 71 7.27 -1.61 12.09
CA ASP A 71 8.51 -1.82 12.84
C ASP A 71 9.65 -0.90 12.38
N PHE A 72 9.60 -0.35 11.17
CA PHE A 72 10.70 0.50 10.66
C PHE A 72 10.28 1.77 9.94
N ALA A 73 8.99 2.00 9.65
CA ALA A 73 8.54 3.21 8.97
C ALA A 73 7.14 3.67 9.39
N ARG A 74 6.85 4.93 9.08
CA ARG A 74 5.54 5.57 9.13
C ARG A 74 5.26 6.24 7.79
N PRO A 75 4.94 5.51 6.71
CA PRO A 75 4.68 6.10 5.40
C PRO A 75 3.70 7.27 5.46
N ALA A 76 3.94 8.32 4.68
CA ALA A 76 3.07 9.49 4.66
C ALA A 76 1.63 9.14 4.26
N ILE A 77 1.47 8.16 3.36
CA ILE A 77 0.18 7.61 2.95
C ILE A 77 0.27 6.08 2.90
N LEU A 78 -0.68 5.40 3.53
CA LEU A 78 -0.87 3.95 3.41
C LEU A 78 -2.16 3.69 2.63
N ILE A 79 -2.10 2.88 1.59
CA ILE A 79 -3.27 2.39 0.84
C ILE A 79 -3.27 0.87 0.94
N TRP A 80 -3.99 0.35 1.92
CA TRP A 80 -4.04 -1.09 2.19
C TRP A 80 -5.34 -1.50 2.87
N ASP A 81 -5.49 -2.79 3.14
CA ASP A 81 -6.67 -3.36 3.80
C ASP A 81 -6.98 -2.69 5.13
N ARG A 82 -8.25 -2.30 5.31
CA ARG A 82 -8.75 -1.67 6.54
C ARG A 82 -8.32 -2.45 7.77
N VAL A 83 -7.68 -1.73 8.67
CA VAL A 83 -7.35 -2.21 10.01
C VAL A 83 -8.63 -2.13 10.87
N VAL A 84 -9.15 -3.29 11.25
CA VAL A 84 -10.34 -3.42 12.11
C VAL A 84 -10.03 -4.29 13.33
N PRO A 85 -10.63 -4.01 14.50
CA PRO A 85 -10.50 -4.88 15.68
C PRO A 85 -11.08 -6.27 15.42
N GLY A 86 -10.43 -7.32 15.93
CA GLY A 86 -11.02 -8.66 16.04
C GLY A 86 -11.29 -9.42 14.73
N LYS A 87 -10.96 -8.86 13.55
CA LYS A 87 -11.00 -9.61 12.28
C LYS A 87 -9.61 -9.77 11.71
N ILE A 88 -9.20 -11.02 11.53
CA ILE A 88 -8.09 -11.39 10.64
C ILE A 88 -8.65 -11.32 9.21
N LEU A 89 -8.77 -10.10 8.68
CA LEU A 89 -8.97 -9.91 7.24
C LEU A 89 -7.61 -10.13 6.58
N GLY A 90 -7.45 -11.25 5.86
CA GLY A 90 -6.19 -11.70 5.27
C GLY A 90 -5.41 -12.62 6.21
N ARG A 91 -5.35 -13.92 5.90
CA ARG A 91 -4.63 -14.93 6.71
C ARG A 91 -3.16 -14.58 6.95
N HIS A 92 -2.56 -13.80 6.04
CA HIS A 92 -1.13 -13.52 5.99
C HIS A 92 -0.75 -12.10 6.41
N ASN A 93 -1.72 -11.22 6.75
CA ASN A 93 -1.45 -9.82 7.12
C ASN A 93 -2.41 -9.30 8.22
N PRO A 94 -2.23 -9.78 9.47
CA PRO A 94 -3.17 -9.56 10.57
C PRO A 94 -3.16 -8.12 11.11
N ASN A 95 -4.29 -7.73 11.73
CA ASN A 95 -4.47 -6.44 12.39
C ASN A 95 -4.07 -6.52 13.88
N ILE A 96 -2.79 -6.82 14.16
CA ILE A 96 -2.28 -6.91 15.54
C ILE A 96 -2.31 -5.55 16.25
N ASP A 97 -2.22 -5.58 17.58
CA ASP A 97 -2.45 -4.37 18.41
C ASP A 97 -1.48 -3.23 18.07
N ARG A 98 -0.20 -3.50 17.79
CA ARG A 98 0.74 -2.43 17.39
C ARG A 98 0.33 -1.74 16.09
N VAL A 99 -0.17 -2.49 15.11
CA VAL A 99 -0.65 -1.95 13.82
C VAL A 99 -1.87 -1.08 14.07
N ARG A 100 -2.80 -1.58 14.90
CA ARG A 100 -4.01 -0.84 15.29
C ARG A 100 -3.66 0.46 16.00
N ASN A 101 -2.79 0.39 17.01
CA ASN A 101 -2.36 1.54 17.77
C ASN A 101 -1.69 2.59 16.88
N MET A 102 -0.81 2.19 15.95
CA MET A 102 -0.22 3.12 14.99
C MET A 102 -1.30 3.82 14.17
N ILE A 103 -2.21 3.05 13.55
CA ILE A 103 -3.25 3.60 12.69
C ILE A 103 -4.19 4.55 13.46
N GLU A 104 -4.66 4.16 14.64
CA GLU A 104 -5.60 4.95 15.44
C GLU A 104 -4.99 6.27 15.93
N ASN A 105 -3.70 6.25 16.32
CA ASN A 105 -3.04 7.41 16.92
C ASN A 105 -2.37 8.33 15.91
N GLU A 106 -1.94 7.82 14.76
CA GLU A 106 -1.04 8.56 13.85
C GLU A 106 -1.66 8.86 12.48
N TYR A 107 -2.80 8.27 12.13
CA TYR A 107 -3.39 8.38 10.78
C TYR A 107 -4.87 8.75 10.78
N ASP A 108 -5.28 9.48 9.75
CA ASP A 108 -6.68 9.70 9.38
C ASP A 108 -7.10 8.72 8.28
N CYS A 109 -8.27 8.10 8.44
CA CYS A 109 -8.77 7.05 7.54
C CYS A 109 -9.83 7.60 6.57
N TYR A 110 -9.66 7.34 5.28
CA TYR A 110 -10.56 7.74 4.20
C TYR A 110 -11.00 6.54 3.37
N GLU A 111 -12.27 6.51 3.02
CA GLU A 111 -12.87 5.49 2.16
C GLU A 111 -12.81 5.88 0.69
N PHE A 112 -12.63 4.91 -0.20
CA PHE A 112 -12.85 5.12 -1.63
C PHE A 112 -14.36 5.25 -1.89
N TRP A 113 -14.77 6.41 -2.41
CA TRP A 113 -16.15 6.66 -2.81
C TRP A 113 -16.63 5.61 -3.83
N GLY A 114 -17.81 5.02 -3.58
CA GLY A 114 -18.44 4.06 -4.52
C GLY A 114 -18.27 2.57 -4.18
N ILE A 115 -17.54 2.20 -3.12
CA ILE A 115 -17.45 0.80 -2.65
C ILE A 115 -18.52 0.52 -1.58
N HIS A 116 -19.78 0.83 -1.87
CA HIS A 116 -20.91 0.53 -0.98
C HIS A 116 -21.65 -0.72 -1.47
N GLY A 117 -21.65 -1.80 -0.68
CA GLY A 117 -22.64 -2.88 -0.80
C GLY A 117 -22.31 -4.09 -1.67
N ALA A 118 -21.20 -4.11 -2.43
CA ALA A 118 -20.76 -5.33 -3.10
C ALA A 118 -19.80 -6.11 -2.20
N GLY A 119 -20.17 -7.33 -1.79
CA GLY A 119 -19.31 -8.20 -1.02
C GLY A 119 -17.91 -8.33 -1.64
N ARG A 120 -16.89 -8.05 -0.83
CA ARG A 120 -15.45 -7.98 -1.17
C ARG A 120 -15.16 -7.00 -2.33
N GLY A 121 -14.44 -5.92 -2.04
CA GLY A 121 -13.93 -5.02 -3.07
C GLY A 121 -13.01 -5.73 -4.07
N PRO A 122 -12.52 -5.02 -5.10
CA PRO A 122 -11.46 -5.55 -5.97
C PRO A 122 -10.31 -6.12 -5.13
N PHE A 123 -9.67 -7.18 -5.63
CA PHE A 123 -8.58 -7.90 -4.94
C PHE A 123 -8.98 -8.63 -3.66
N MET A 124 -10.29 -8.90 -3.46
CA MET A 124 -10.80 -9.53 -2.23
C MET A 124 -10.45 -8.73 -0.95
N ALA A 125 -10.15 -7.44 -1.11
CA ALA A 125 -9.60 -6.54 -0.11
C ALA A 125 -10.60 -5.42 0.22
N ASN A 126 -10.56 -4.92 1.46
CA ASN A 126 -11.26 -3.71 1.88
C ASN A 126 -10.26 -2.54 1.96
N LEU A 127 -9.79 -2.11 0.79
CA LEU A 127 -8.78 -1.05 0.70
C LEU A 127 -9.34 0.29 1.19
N VAL A 128 -8.55 0.97 2.02
CA VAL A 128 -8.78 2.34 2.48
C VAL A 128 -7.49 3.15 2.34
N VAL A 129 -7.61 4.46 2.42
CA VAL A 129 -6.47 5.38 2.44
C VAL A 129 -6.27 5.89 3.86
N TYR A 130 -5.08 5.69 4.40
CA TYR A 130 -4.64 6.32 5.64
C TYR A 130 -3.66 7.43 5.30
N VAL A 131 -3.91 8.64 5.80
CA VAL A 131 -3.02 9.79 5.65
C VAL A 131 -2.45 10.12 7.03
N ARG A 132 -1.13 10.20 7.14
CA ARG A 132 -0.45 10.52 8.40
C ARG A 132 -0.84 11.95 8.84
N ARG A 133 -1.17 12.12 10.13
CA ARG A 133 -1.58 13.41 10.73
C ARG A 133 -0.43 14.41 10.82
#